data_AF-A0AB72XKM8-F1
#
_entry.id   AF-A0AB72XKM8-F1
#
_cell.length_a   1.000
_cell.length_b   1.000
_cell.length_c   1.000
_cell.angle_alpha   90.00
_cell.angle_beta   90.00
_cell.angle_gamma   90.00
#
_symmetry.space_group_name_H-M   'P 1'
#
loop_
_entity.id
_entity.type
_entity.pdbx_description
1 polymer ?
#
loop_
_entity_poly.entity_id
_entity_poly.type
_entity_poly.pdbx_seq_one_letter_code
_entity_poly.pdbx_strand_id
1 'polypeptide(L)'
;MKRGFARPTPEKPPVIKPENIVLPTPLSIPPPEGKPWWLIVVGVVVVGLLGGMVAMVFASGSHVFGGIGSIFPLFMMVGIMMMMFRGMGGGQQQMSRPKLDAMRAQFMLMLDMLRETAQESADSMDANYRWFHPAPNTLAAAVGSPRMWERKPDGKDLNFGVVRVGVGMTRPEVTWGEPQNMPTDIELEPVTGKALQEFGRYQSVVYNLPKMVSLLVEPWYALVGEREQVLGLMRAIICQLAFSHGPDHVQMIVVSSDLDQWDWVKWLPHFGDSRRHDAAGNARMVYTSVREFAAEQAELFAGRGSFTPRHASSSAQTPTPHTVIIADVDDPQWEYVISAEGVDGVTFFDLTGSSMWTDIPERKLQFDKTGVIEALPRDRDTWMVIDDKAWFFALTDQVSIAEAEEFAQKLAQWRLAEAYEEIGQRVAHIGARDI
;
A
#
# COMPACT_ATOMS: atom_id res chain seq x y z
N MET A 1 36.13 0.61 23.53
CA MET A 1 36.77 0.06 22.31
C MET A 1 35.66 -0.23 21.30
N LYS A 2 35.77 0.23 20.04
CA LYS A 2 34.76 -0.03 19.01
C LYS A 2 34.77 -1.52 18.63
N ARG A 3 33.58 -2.09 18.40
CA ARG A 3 33.38 -3.48 17.98
C ARG A 3 33.39 -3.55 16.45
N GLY A 4 34.17 -4.46 15.89
CA GLY A 4 34.07 -4.82 14.48
C GLY A 4 32.75 -5.53 14.21
N PHE A 5 32.07 -5.16 13.14
CA PHE A 5 30.84 -5.78 12.66
C PHE A 5 31.08 -6.37 11.28
N ALA A 6 31.11 -7.70 11.21
CA ALA A 6 31.08 -8.42 9.94
C ALA A 6 29.63 -8.61 9.53
N ARG A 7 29.26 -8.14 8.33
CA ARG A 7 27.89 -8.27 7.82
C ARG A 7 27.55 -9.76 7.66
N PRO A 8 26.57 -10.29 8.41
CA PRO A 8 26.12 -11.65 8.19
C PRO A 8 25.36 -11.75 6.87
N THR A 9 25.14 -12.98 6.40
CA THR A 9 24.18 -13.22 5.33
C THR A 9 22.79 -12.80 5.81
N PRO A 10 22.08 -11.91 5.11
CA PRO A 10 20.74 -11.49 5.52
C PRO A 10 19.79 -12.67 5.65
N GLU A 11 18.94 -12.63 6.68
CA GLU A 11 17.87 -13.60 6.86
C GLU A 11 16.83 -13.46 5.74
N LYS A 12 16.11 -14.55 5.44
CA LYS A 12 15.10 -14.54 4.38
C LYS A 12 13.91 -13.70 4.85
N PRO A 13 13.53 -12.64 4.11
CA PRO A 13 12.40 -11.80 4.49
C PRO A 13 11.07 -12.56 4.34
N PRO A 14 10.01 -12.14 5.06
CA PRO A 14 8.64 -12.58 4.77
C PRO A 14 8.30 -12.32 3.30
N VAL A 15 7.64 -13.26 2.63
CA VAL A 15 7.31 -13.15 1.21
C VAL A 15 5.86 -12.69 1.06
N ILE A 16 5.64 -11.66 0.23
CA ILE A 16 4.29 -11.30 -0.18
C ILE A 16 3.86 -12.26 -1.29
N LYS A 17 2.65 -12.80 -1.15
CA LYS A 17 2.06 -13.70 -2.14
C LYS A 17 1.03 -12.92 -2.95
N PRO A 18 1.36 -12.47 -4.17
CA PRO A 18 0.37 -11.85 -5.03
C PRO A 18 -0.64 -12.92 -5.47
N GLU A 19 -1.92 -12.61 -5.33
CA GLU A 19 -3.00 -13.50 -5.72
C GLU A 19 -3.91 -12.80 -6.73
N ASN A 20 -4.26 -13.51 -7.81
CA ASN A 20 -5.23 -13.02 -8.77
C ASN A 20 -6.54 -13.76 -8.53
N ILE A 21 -7.56 -13.03 -8.06
CA ILE A 21 -8.84 -13.60 -7.67
C ILE A 21 -9.93 -13.03 -8.57
N VAL A 22 -10.62 -13.92 -9.29
CA VAL A 22 -11.79 -13.54 -10.09
C VAL A 22 -12.98 -13.34 -9.17
N LEU A 23 -13.55 -12.14 -9.19
CA LEU A 23 -14.72 -11.83 -8.38
C LEU A 23 -15.93 -12.65 -8.86
N PRO A 24 -16.77 -13.11 -7.93
CA PRO A 24 -17.99 -13.81 -8.29
C PRO A 24 -19.00 -12.89 -8.95
N THR A 25 -19.75 -13.42 -9.91
CA THR A 25 -20.87 -12.70 -10.51
C THR A 25 -22.01 -12.57 -9.48
N PRO A 26 -22.55 -11.36 -9.27
CA PRO A 26 -23.73 -11.17 -8.42
C PRO A 26 -24.94 -11.87 -9.04
N LEU A 27 -25.97 -12.13 -8.24
CA LEU A 27 -27.16 -12.84 -8.71
C LEU A 27 -27.94 -11.98 -9.70
N SER A 28 -28.55 -12.62 -10.69
CA SER A 28 -29.53 -12.00 -11.58
C SER A 28 -30.95 -12.42 -11.21
N ILE A 29 -31.87 -11.46 -11.17
CA ILE A 29 -33.31 -11.70 -11.07
C ILE A 29 -33.90 -11.45 -12.46
N PRO A 30 -34.56 -12.44 -13.10
CA PRO A 30 -35.26 -12.18 -14.35
C PRO A 30 -36.40 -11.19 -14.10
N PRO A 31 -36.69 -10.27 -15.05
CA PRO A 31 -37.77 -9.32 -14.90
C PRO A 31 -39.09 -10.07 -14.64
N PRO A 32 -39.94 -9.58 -13.72
CA PRO A 32 -41.19 -10.26 -13.41
C PRO A 32 -42.08 -10.27 -14.67
N GLU A 33 -42.23 -11.43 -15.30
CA GLU A 33 -43.25 -11.59 -16.33
C GLU A 33 -44.61 -11.39 -15.66
N GLY A 34 -45.27 -10.28 -16.01
CA GLY A 34 -46.61 -9.98 -15.54
C GLY A 34 -47.52 -11.15 -15.91
N LYS A 35 -48.24 -11.69 -14.92
CA LYS A 35 -49.24 -12.73 -15.19
C LYS A 35 -50.15 -12.21 -16.31
N PRO A 36 -50.32 -12.94 -17.41
CA PRO A 36 -51.07 -12.42 -18.53
C PRO A 36 -52.50 -12.10 -18.08
N TRP A 37 -52.88 -10.82 -18.17
CA TRP A 37 -54.20 -10.35 -17.76
C TRP A 37 -55.33 -11.10 -18.49
N TRP A 38 -55.04 -11.60 -19.71
CA TRP A 38 -55.95 -12.41 -20.49
C TRP A 38 -56.33 -13.73 -19.81
N LEU A 39 -55.50 -14.30 -18.94
CA LEU A 39 -55.87 -15.49 -18.15
C LEU A 39 -57.02 -15.19 -17.18
N ILE A 40 -57.05 -13.98 -16.60
CA ILE A 40 -58.15 -13.54 -15.73
C ILE A 40 -59.41 -13.32 -16.57
N VAL A 41 -59.27 -12.69 -17.75
CA VAL A 41 -60.40 -12.45 -18.66
C VAL A 41 -60.99 -13.76 -19.17
N VAL A 42 -60.17 -14.71 -19.61
CA VAL A 42 -60.62 -16.04 -20.01
C VAL A 42 -61.33 -16.73 -18.83
N GLY A 43 -60.78 -16.65 -17.62
CA GLY A 43 -61.44 -17.17 -16.41
C GLY A 43 -62.82 -16.57 -16.17
N VAL A 44 -62.95 -15.24 -16.23
CA VAL A 44 -64.22 -14.53 -16.03
C VAL A 44 -65.23 -14.82 -17.14
N VAL A 45 -64.80 -14.84 -18.41
CA VAL A 45 -65.66 -15.16 -19.55
C VAL A 45 -66.18 -16.60 -19.46
N VAL A 46 -65.32 -17.55 -19.09
CA VAL A 46 -65.68 -18.95 -18.93
C VAL A 46 -66.66 -19.14 -17.76
N VAL A 47 -66.42 -18.49 -16.62
CA VAL A 47 -67.35 -18.52 -15.47
C VAL A 47 -68.67 -17.84 -15.81
N GLY A 48 -68.64 -16.74 -16.55
CA GLY A 48 -69.84 -16.03 -17.03
C GLY A 48 -70.66 -16.86 -18.02
N LEU A 49 -70.01 -17.56 -18.95
CA LEU A 49 -70.66 -18.49 -19.89
C LEU A 49 -71.26 -19.69 -19.15
N LEU A 50 -70.55 -20.28 -18.19
CA LEU A 50 -71.06 -21.37 -17.35
C LEU A 50 -72.26 -20.89 -16.51
N GLY A 51 -72.15 -19.74 -15.86
CA GLY A 51 -73.24 -19.15 -15.08
C GLY A 51 -74.46 -18.80 -15.93
N GLY A 52 -74.23 -18.25 -17.13
CA GLY A 52 -75.28 -17.95 -18.10
C GLY A 52 -75.97 -19.20 -18.61
N MET A 53 -75.23 -20.27 -18.90
CA MET A 53 -75.79 -21.54 -19.34
C MET A 53 -76.62 -22.22 -18.24
N VAL A 54 -76.13 -22.21 -16.99
CA VAL A 54 -76.89 -22.70 -15.83
C VAL A 54 -78.17 -21.86 -15.62
N ALA A 55 -78.06 -20.53 -15.67
CA ALA A 55 -79.23 -19.64 -15.54
C ALA A 55 -80.26 -19.86 -16.65
N MET A 56 -79.82 -20.08 -17.90
CA MET A 56 -80.71 -20.34 -19.04
C MET A 56 -81.43 -21.70 -18.91
N VAL A 57 -80.76 -22.71 -18.37
CA VAL A 57 -81.39 -24.02 -18.07
C VAL A 57 -82.47 -23.88 -16.99
N PHE A 58 -82.21 -23.11 -15.92
CA PHE A 58 -83.20 -22.85 -14.88
C PHE A 58 -84.35 -21.94 -15.35
N ALA A 59 -84.07 -20.93 -16.19
CA ALA A 59 -85.06 -19.97 -16.68
C ALA A 59 -85.95 -20.51 -17.81
N SER A 60 -85.43 -21.41 -18.66
CA SER A 60 -86.17 -21.97 -19.80
C SER A 60 -87.14 -23.10 -19.44
N GLY A 61 -87.13 -23.59 -18.20
CA GLY A 61 -88.02 -24.68 -17.75
C GLY A 61 -87.88 -25.96 -18.59
N SER A 62 -86.76 -26.13 -19.28
CA SER A 62 -86.59 -27.17 -20.28
C SER A 62 -85.99 -28.43 -19.64
N HIS A 63 -86.77 -29.50 -19.63
CA HIS A 63 -86.43 -30.84 -19.14
C HIS A 63 -85.40 -31.58 -20.03
N VAL A 64 -84.57 -30.85 -20.79
CA VAL A 64 -83.58 -31.44 -21.71
C VAL A 64 -82.34 -31.98 -20.97
N PHE A 65 -82.37 -31.95 -19.64
CA PHE A 65 -81.35 -32.54 -18.76
C PHE A 65 -81.52 -34.06 -18.61
N GLY A 66 -81.85 -34.75 -19.70
CA GLY A 66 -81.91 -36.21 -19.81
C GLY A 66 -80.60 -36.77 -20.36
N GLY A 67 -79.69 -37.19 -19.48
CA GLY A 67 -78.63 -38.16 -19.77
C GLY A 67 -77.38 -37.70 -20.54
N ILE A 68 -77.49 -36.92 -21.63
CA ILE A 68 -76.35 -36.56 -22.50
C ILE A 68 -76.01 -35.05 -22.50
N GLY A 69 -77.00 -34.17 -22.34
CA GLY A 69 -76.79 -32.71 -22.31
C GLY A 69 -76.14 -32.18 -21.02
N SER A 70 -76.15 -32.96 -19.94
CA SER A 70 -75.57 -32.63 -18.63
C SER A 70 -74.07 -32.91 -18.52
N ILE A 71 -73.55 -33.74 -19.42
CA ILE A 71 -72.18 -34.25 -19.40
C ILE A 71 -71.20 -33.21 -19.96
N PHE A 72 -71.61 -32.44 -20.97
CA PHE A 72 -70.78 -31.44 -21.64
C PHE A 72 -70.22 -30.34 -20.69
N PRO A 73 -71.03 -29.66 -19.85
CA PRO A 73 -70.51 -28.71 -18.86
C PRO A 73 -69.60 -29.35 -17.81
N LEU A 74 -69.83 -30.61 -17.44
CA LEU A 74 -69.01 -31.31 -16.46
C LEU A 74 -67.62 -31.63 -17.02
N PHE A 75 -67.53 -32.11 -18.27
CA PHE A 75 -66.24 -32.32 -18.95
C PHE A 75 -65.52 -31.01 -19.25
N MET A 76 -66.24 -29.93 -19.58
CA MET A 76 -65.63 -28.60 -19.69
C MET A 76 -65.03 -28.14 -18.36
N MET A 77 -65.77 -28.27 -17.25
CA MET A 77 -65.29 -27.95 -15.90
C MET A 77 -64.02 -28.75 -15.55
N VAL A 78 -64.01 -30.07 -15.78
CA VAL A 78 -62.83 -30.92 -15.53
C VAL A 78 -61.68 -30.56 -16.46
N GLY A 79 -61.94 -30.25 -17.73
CA GLY A 79 -60.93 -29.82 -18.70
C GLY A 79 -60.27 -28.49 -18.33
N ILE A 80 -61.06 -27.51 -17.87
CA ILE A 80 -60.57 -26.22 -17.37
C ILE A 80 -59.80 -26.41 -16.06
N MET A 81 -60.29 -27.25 -15.15
CA MET A 81 -59.59 -27.56 -13.90
C MET A 81 -58.24 -28.24 -14.19
N MET A 82 -58.19 -29.18 -15.14
CA MET A 82 -56.95 -29.81 -15.62
C MET A 82 -56.01 -28.81 -16.31
N MET A 83 -56.52 -27.87 -17.11
CA MET A 83 -55.71 -26.81 -17.72
C MET A 83 -55.14 -25.84 -16.68
N MET A 84 -55.94 -25.43 -15.68
CA MET A 84 -55.52 -24.56 -14.60
C MET A 84 -54.47 -25.24 -13.72
N PHE A 85 -54.66 -26.53 -13.38
CA PHE A 85 -53.67 -27.31 -12.64
C PHE A 85 -52.40 -27.56 -13.46
N ARG A 86 -52.49 -27.76 -14.78
CA ARG A 86 -51.33 -27.93 -15.66
C ARG A 86 -50.57 -26.60 -15.88
N GLY A 87 -51.27 -25.47 -15.90
CA GLY A 87 -50.66 -24.13 -15.90
C GLY A 87 -50.03 -23.74 -14.57
N MET A 88 -50.47 -24.36 -13.45
CA MET A 88 -49.88 -24.15 -12.12
C MET A 88 -48.53 -24.85 -11.95
N GLY A 89 -48.23 -25.88 -12.76
CA GLY A 89 -46.98 -26.64 -12.70
C GLY A 89 -45.92 -26.25 -13.74
N GLY A 90 -46.22 -25.32 -14.66
CA GLY A 90 -45.40 -25.05 -15.85
C GLY A 90 -45.00 -23.60 -16.10
N GLY A 91 -45.24 -22.69 -15.14
CA GLY A 91 -44.65 -21.35 -15.22
C GLY A 91 -43.16 -21.44 -14.96
N GLN A 92 -42.32 -20.93 -15.88
CA GLN A 92 -40.89 -20.72 -15.65
C GLN A 92 -40.70 -20.19 -14.22
N GLN A 93 -39.98 -20.97 -13.41
CA GLN A 93 -39.87 -20.79 -11.97
C GLN A 93 -39.51 -19.34 -11.64
N GLN A 94 -40.50 -18.53 -11.27
CA GLN A 94 -40.26 -17.40 -10.40
C GLN A 94 -39.52 -17.98 -9.19
N MET A 95 -38.26 -17.59 -9.02
CA MET A 95 -37.42 -18.14 -7.97
C MET A 95 -38.14 -17.97 -6.63
N SER A 96 -38.43 -19.09 -5.96
CA SER A 96 -39.13 -19.04 -4.69
C SER A 96 -38.30 -18.23 -3.70
N ARG A 97 -38.95 -17.42 -2.86
CA ARG A 97 -38.26 -16.58 -1.86
C ARG A 97 -37.21 -17.35 -1.05
N PRO A 98 -37.47 -18.59 -0.56
CA PRO A 98 -36.47 -19.36 0.16
C PRO A 98 -35.24 -19.72 -0.67
N LYS A 99 -35.41 -19.98 -1.98
CA LYS A 99 -34.29 -20.27 -2.88
C LYS A 99 -33.43 -19.03 -3.10
N LEU A 100 -34.05 -17.86 -3.30
CA LEU A 100 -33.35 -16.57 -3.40
C LEU A 100 -32.54 -16.28 -2.14
N ASP A 101 -33.12 -16.46 -0.96
CA ASP A 101 -32.44 -16.23 0.31
C ASP A 101 -31.27 -17.20 0.52
N ALA A 102 -31.40 -18.47 0.11
CA ALA A 102 -30.31 -19.43 0.15
C ALA A 102 -29.13 -19.04 -0.78
N MET A 103 -29.39 -18.55 -1.99
CA MET A 103 -28.34 -18.08 -2.90
C MET A 103 -27.68 -16.79 -2.41
N ARG A 104 -28.46 -15.87 -1.80
CA ARG A 104 -27.90 -14.69 -1.12
C ARG A 104 -26.94 -15.11 -0.01
N ALA A 105 -27.32 -16.07 0.82
CA ALA A 105 -26.47 -16.60 1.88
C ALA A 105 -25.17 -17.21 1.32
N GLN A 106 -25.25 -18.03 0.26
CA GLN A 106 -24.07 -18.57 -0.42
C GLN A 106 -23.15 -17.47 -0.97
N PHE A 107 -23.72 -16.43 -1.58
CA PHE A 107 -22.95 -15.30 -2.11
C PHE A 107 -22.21 -14.54 -1.00
N MET A 108 -22.89 -14.28 0.13
CA MET A 108 -22.26 -13.62 1.28
C MET A 108 -21.15 -14.47 1.89
N LEU A 109 -21.36 -15.78 2.05
CA LEU A 109 -20.32 -16.70 2.53
C LEU A 109 -19.09 -16.69 1.60
N MET A 110 -19.30 -16.61 0.29
CA MET A 110 -18.20 -16.48 -0.67
C MET A 110 -17.45 -15.15 -0.52
N LEU A 111 -18.15 -14.03 -0.35
CA LEU A 111 -17.50 -12.74 -0.08
C LEU A 111 -16.73 -12.75 1.25
N ASP A 112 -17.21 -13.46 2.26
CA ASP A 112 -16.50 -13.61 3.53
C ASP A 112 -15.22 -14.44 3.39
N MET A 113 -15.23 -15.53 2.62
CA MET A 113 -14.00 -16.28 2.29
C MET A 113 -12.99 -15.41 1.53
N LEU A 114 -13.46 -14.63 0.54
CA LEU A 114 -12.60 -13.71 -0.20
C LEU A 114 -12.03 -12.59 0.68
N ARG A 115 -12.78 -12.16 1.70
CA ARG A 115 -12.32 -11.19 2.69
C ARG A 115 -11.17 -11.77 3.52
N GLU A 116 -11.27 -13.02 3.96
CA GLU A 116 -10.21 -13.70 4.71
C GLU A 116 -8.93 -13.75 3.87
N THR A 117 -9.01 -14.14 2.60
CA THR A 117 -7.85 -14.13 1.69
C THR A 117 -7.25 -12.72 1.51
N ALA A 118 -8.09 -11.69 1.38
CA ALA A 118 -7.62 -10.31 1.30
C ALA A 118 -6.89 -9.87 2.57
N GLN A 119 -7.38 -10.28 3.74
CA GLN A 119 -6.75 -10.01 5.03
C GLN A 119 -5.42 -10.75 5.20
N GLU A 120 -5.34 -12.03 4.82
CA GLU A 120 -4.08 -12.78 4.83
C GLU A 120 -3.01 -12.14 3.91
N SER A 121 -3.43 -11.65 2.75
CA SER A 121 -2.56 -10.88 1.85
C SER A 121 -2.09 -9.59 2.51
N ALA A 122 -3.01 -8.81 3.11
CA ALA A 122 -2.68 -7.60 3.85
C ALA A 122 -1.68 -7.84 5.00
N ASP A 123 -1.87 -8.90 5.78
CA ASP A 123 -0.96 -9.30 6.85
C ASP A 123 0.42 -9.71 6.32
N SER A 124 0.47 -10.39 5.16
CA SER A 124 1.74 -10.74 4.50
C SER A 124 2.50 -9.51 4.01
N MET A 125 1.78 -8.50 3.50
CA MET A 125 2.35 -7.20 3.14
C MET A 125 2.87 -6.46 4.37
N ASP A 126 2.11 -6.49 5.46
CA ASP A 126 2.48 -5.88 6.73
C ASP A 126 3.80 -6.44 7.28
N ALA A 127 3.87 -7.77 7.35
CA ALA A 127 5.06 -8.48 7.79
C ALA A 127 6.27 -8.14 6.91
N ASN A 128 6.11 -8.12 5.58
CA ASN A 128 7.18 -7.79 4.65
C ASN A 128 7.64 -6.33 4.78
N TYR A 129 6.71 -5.37 4.80
CA TYR A 129 7.05 -3.95 4.82
C TYR A 129 7.68 -3.56 6.16
N ARG A 130 7.14 -4.05 7.29
CA ARG A 130 7.73 -3.83 8.62
C ARG A 130 9.04 -4.59 8.82
N TRP A 131 9.25 -5.69 8.10
CA TRP A 131 10.55 -6.35 8.04
C TRP A 131 11.58 -5.40 7.44
N PHE A 132 11.37 -4.86 6.24
CA PHE A 132 12.37 -3.98 5.60
C PHE A 132 12.43 -2.57 6.19
N HIS A 133 11.30 -2.08 6.70
CA HIS A 133 11.12 -0.73 7.22
C HIS A 133 10.50 -0.73 8.64
N PRO A 134 11.27 -1.20 9.64
CA PRO A 134 10.82 -1.25 11.02
C PRO A 134 10.48 0.15 11.56
N ALA A 135 9.64 0.20 12.60
CA ALA A 135 9.28 1.47 13.22
C ALA A 135 10.50 2.14 13.87
N PRO A 136 10.68 3.47 13.75
CA PRO A 136 11.89 4.15 14.22
C PRO A 136 12.21 3.93 15.70
N ASN A 137 11.18 3.85 16.55
CA ASN A 137 11.31 3.57 17.98
C ASN A 137 11.87 2.17 18.33
N THR A 138 11.90 1.24 17.37
CA THR A 138 12.49 -0.10 17.57
C THR A 138 13.97 -0.17 17.16
N LEU A 139 14.46 0.81 16.40
CA LEU A 139 15.79 0.78 15.80
C LEU A 139 16.90 0.71 16.85
N ALA A 140 16.77 1.50 17.93
CA ALA A 140 17.75 1.54 19.02
C ALA A 140 17.93 0.18 19.73
N ALA A 141 16.89 -0.66 19.77
CA ALA A 141 16.97 -2.00 20.33
C ALA A 141 17.59 -3.01 19.33
N ALA A 142 17.43 -2.76 18.04
CA ALA A 142 17.91 -3.63 16.97
C ALA A 142 19.40 -3.40 16.61
N VAL A 143 20.03 -2.32 17.07
CA VAL A 143 21.46 -2.05 16.83
C VAL A 143 22.33 -3.21 17.30
N GLY A 144 23.24 -3.68 16.44
CA GLY A 144 24.10 -4.83 16.70
C GLY A 144 23.45 -6.19 16.40
N SER A 145 22.17 -6.22 16.01
CA SER A 145 21.54 -7.43 15.48
C SER A 145 22.10 -7.79 14.09
N PRO A 146 21.87 -9.02 13.60
CA PRO A 146 22.24 -9.43 12.25
C PRO A 146 21.63 -8.57 11.13
N ARG A 147 20.57 -7.81 11.45
CA ARG A 147 19.85 -6.94 10.52
C ARG A 147 20.47 -5.56 10.35
N MET A 148 21.39 -5.17 11.24
CA MET A 148 22.14 -3.93 11.10
C MET A 148 23.01 -3.98 9.84
N TRP A 149 22.94 -2.95 9.02
CA TRP A 149 23.71 -2.80 7.77
C TRP A 149 23.54 -3.95 6.78
N GLU A 150 22.33 -4.54 6.71
CA GLU A 150 22.00 -5.65 5.82
C GLU A 150 21.88 -5.25 4.34
N ARG A 151 21.59 -3.96 4.04
CA ARG A 151 21.31 -3.46 2.69
C ARG A 151 22.57 -3.39 1.83
N LYS A 152 22.44 -3.77 0.55
CA LYS A 152 23.56 -3.83 -0.41
C LYS A 152 23.31 -3.04 -1.69
N PRO A 153 24.30 -2.30 -2.21
CA PRO A 153 24.21 -1.57 -3.48
C PRO A 153 24.49 -2.49 -4.68
N ASP A 154 24.07 -3.76 -4.65
CA ASP A 154 24.44 -4.76 -5.65
C ASP A 154 23.46 -4.87 -6.83
N GLY A 155 22.40 -4.05 -6.83
CA GLY A 155 21.32 -4.06 -7.82
C GLY A 155 20.29 -5.17 -7.62
N LYS A 156 20.50 -6.10 -6.68
CA LYS A 156 19.54 -7.16 -6.34
C LYS A 156 18.66 -6.75 -5.17
N ASP A 157 19.20 -5.96 -4.26
CA ASP A 157 18.45 -5.41 -3.14
C ASP A 157 17.63 -4.18 -3.56
N LEU A 158 16.34 -4.40 -3.84
CA LEU A 158 15.40 -3.35 -4.25
C LEU A 158 15.11 -2.32 -3.14
N ASN A 159 15.46 -2.62 -1.88
CA ASN A 159 15.24 -1.73 -0.74
C ASN A 159 16.46 -0.85 -0.43
N PHE A 160 17.54 -0.93 -1.21
CA PHE A 160 18.68 -0.04 -1.06
C PHE A 160 18.27 1.42 -1.32
N GLY A 161 18.58 2.32 -0.38
CA GLY A 161 18.19 3.73 -0.48
C GLY A 161 16.70 3.99 -0.33
N VAL A 162 15.89 2.99 0.07
CA VAL A 162 14.46 3.18 0.37
C VAL A 162 14.29 3.42 1.86
N VAL A 163 13.65 4.53 2.23
CA VAL A 163 13.47 4.96 3.62
C VAL A 163 12.00 5.23 3.92
N ARG A 164 11.55 4.80 5.10
CA ARG A 164 10.18 5.02 5.57
C ARG A 164 10.06 6.42 6.13
N VAL A 165 8.92 7.04 5.85
CA VAL A 165 8.57 8.39 6.31
C VAL A 165 7.33 8.41 7.18
N GLY A 166 6.62 7.29 7.29
CA GLY A 166 5.37 7.19 8.03
C GLY A 166 4.61 5.90 7.79
N VAL A 167 3.37 5.87 8.25
CA VAL A 167 2.39 4.80 8.00
C VAL A 167 1.19 5.32 7.24
N GLY A 168 0.74 4.63 6.22
CA GLY A 168 -0.34 5.11 5.37
C GLY A 168 -1.11 3.96 4.74
N MET A 169 -1.68 4.26 3.58
CA MET A 169 -2.52 3.34 2.84
C MET A 169 -1.82 2.91 1.55
N THR A 170 -2.04 1.68 1.13
CA THR A 170 -1.57 1.16 -0.17
C THR A 170 -2.57 0.18 -0.74
N ARG A 171 -2.46 -0.10 -2.04
CA ARG A 171 -3.28 -1.12 -2.70
C ARG A 171 -2.79 -2.51 -2.28
N PRO A 172 -3.70 -3.47 -2.03
CA PRO A 172 -3.31 -4.86 -1.74
C PRO A 172 -2.58 -5.49 -2.95
N GLU A 173 -1.81 -6.55 -2.69
CA GLU A 173 -1.24 -7.39 -3.76
C GLU A 173 -2.24 -8.39 -4.36
N VAL A 174 -3.49 -8.35 -3.89
CA VAL A 174 -4.59 -9.09 -4.50
C VAL A 174 -5.12 -8.29 -5.69
N THR A 175 -5.04 -8.89 -6.87
CA THR A 175 -5.70 -8.35 -8.07
C THR A 175 -7.10 -8.90 -8.15
N TRP A 176 -8.09 -8.00 -8.07
CA TRP A 176 -9.49 -8.34 -8.25
C TRP A 176 -9.85 -8.32 -9.73
N GLY A 177 -10.04 -9.49 -10.33
CA GLY A 177 -10.52 -9.62 -11.70
C GLY A 177 -12.02 -9.33 -11.78
N GLU A 178 -12.45 -8.53 -12.77
CA GLU A 178 -13.87 -8.28 -13.00
C GLU A 178 -14.61 -9.57 -13.41
N PRO A 179 -15.85 -9.79 -12.95
CA PRO A 179 -16.64 -10.93 -13.37
C PRO A 179 -16.97 -10.86 -14.87
N GLN A 180 -16.77 -11.95 -15.61
CA GLN A 180 -16.96 -11.97 -17.07
C GLN A 180 -18.42 -11.76 -17.53
N ASN A 181 -19.40 -12.11 -16.68
CA ASN A 181 -20.83 -12.07 -17.01
C ASN A 181 -21.59 -11.24 -15.96
N MET A 182 -21.28 -9.95 -15.86
CA MET A 182 -22.01 -9.06 -14.95
C MET A 182 -23.47 -8.89 -15.43
N PRO A 183 -24.50 -9.09 -14.57
CA PRO A 183 -25.88 -8.79 -14.92
C PRO A 183 -26.05 -7.31 -15.30
N THR A 184 -27.04 -7.02 -16.15
CA THR A 184 -27.40 -5.61 -16.40
C THR A 184 -27.97 -4.96 -15.14
N ASP A 185 -27.91 -3.62 -15.03
CA ASP A 185 -28.42 -2.88 -13.85
C ASP A 185 -29.89 -3.20 -13.50
N ILE A 186 -30.67 -3.60 -14.50
CA ILE A 186 -32.09 -3.96 -14.35
C ILE A 186 -32.24 -5.40 -13.81
N GLU A 187 -31.34 -6.29 -14.20
CA GLU A 187 -31.35 -7.71 -13.81
C GLU A 187 -30.59 -7.96 -12.50
N LEU A 188 -29.77 -7.01 -12.06
CA LEU A 188 -28.94 -7.13 -10.87
C LEU A 188 -29.79 -7.26 -9.60
N GLU A 189 -29.57 -8.35 -8.86
CA GLU A 189 -30.15 -8.53 -7.54
C GLU A 189 -29.55 -7.48 -6.57
N PRO A 190 -30.38 -6.63 -5.92
CA PRO A 190 -29.89 -5.44 -5.24
C PRO A 190 -29.00 -5.71 -4.02
N VAL A 191 -29.20 -6.83 -3.31
CA VAL A 191 -28.45 -7.15 -2.09
C VAL A 191 -27.02 -7.60 -2.43
N THR A 192 -26.89 -8.56 -3.35
CA THR A 192 -25.61 -9.11 -3.80
C THR A 192 -24.85 -8.12 -4.66
N GLY A 193 -25.53 -7.33 -5.50
CA GLY A 193 -24.92 -6.23 -6.24
C GLY A 193 -24.32 -5.17 -5.33
N LYS A 194 -25.07 -4.74 -4.30
CA LYS A 194 -24.56 -3.77 -3.32
C LYS A 194 -23.41 -4.34 -2.50
N ALA A 195 -23.51 -5.60 -2.06
CA ALA A 195 -22.46 -6.25 -1.28
C ALA A 195 -21.14 -6.37 -2.07
N LEU A 196 -21.21 -6.72 -3.36
CA LEU A 196 -20.02 -6.78 -4.23
C LEU A 196 -19.38 -5.39 -4.40
N GLN A 197 -20.18 -4.36 -4.61
CA GLN A 197 -19.69 -2.98 -4.73
C GLN A 197 -18.98 -2.53 -3.44
N GLU A 198 -19.57 -2.80 -2.27
CA GLU A 198 -18.95 -2.47 -0.99
C GLU A 198 -17.71 -3.30 -0.71
N PHE A 199 -17.72 -4.59 -1.07
CA PHE A 199 -16.55 -5.47 -0.97
C PHE A 199 -15.38 -4.89 -1.77
N GLY A 200 -15.57 -4.58 -3.05
CA GLY A 200 -14.52 -3.97 -3.88
C GLY A 200 -14.00 -2.65 -3.31
N ARG A 201 -14.89 -1.79 -2.78
CA ARG A 201 -14.49 -0.55 -2.13
C ARG A 201 -13.62 -0.79 -0.89
N TYR A 202 -14.06 -1.64 0.04
CA TYR A 202 -13.35 -1.84 1.31
C TYR A 202 -12.10 -2.71 1.18
N GLN A 203 -12.06 -3.66 0.24
CA GLN A 203 -10.92 -4.57 0.01
C GLN A 203 -9.93 -4.04 -1.04
N SER A 204 -10.05 -2.78 -1.48
CA SER A 204 -9.11 -2.15 -2.41
C SER A 204 -7.94 -1.43 -1.74
N VAL A 205 -7.93 -1.38 -0.40
CA VAL A 205 -6.95 -0.61 0.37
C VAL A 205 -6.52 -1.41 1.60
N VAL A 206 -5.21 -1.46 1.83
CA VAL A 206 -4.60 -1.92 3.07
C VAL A 206 -4.12 -0.70 3.88
N TYR A 207 -4.50 -0.68 5.16
CA TYR A 207 -4.26 0.44 6.07
C TYR A 207 -3.03 0.22 6.94
N ASN A 208 -2.46 1.30 7.47
CA ASN A 208 -1.40 1.29 8.48
C ASN A 208 -0.11 0.56 8.06
N LEU A 209 0.21 0.60 6.76
CA LEU A 209 1.44 0.05 6.22
C LEU A 209 2.54 1.12 6.16
N PRO A 210 3.82 0.77 6.36
CA PRO A 210 4.92 1.68 6.15
C PRO A 210 4.85 2.33 4.76
N LYS A 211 5.14 3.62 4.68
CA LYS A 211 5.23 4.38 3.44
C LYS A 211 6.63 4.92 3.29
N MET A 212 7.15 4.85 2.08
CA MET A 212 8.56 5.06 1.81
C MET A 212 8.77 6.12 0.74
N VAL A 213 9.93 6.73 0.79
CA VAL A 213 10.54 7.45 -0.32
C VAL A 213 11.86 6.80 -0.69
N SER A 214 12.29 6.98 -1.93
CA SER A 214 13.54 6.39 -2.42
C SER A 214 14.55 7.48 -2.76
N LEU A 215 15.76 7.36 -2.21
CA LEU A 215 16.89 8.23 -2.56
C LEU A 215 17.30 8.08 -4.03
N LEU A 216 16.89 7.00 -4.69
CA LEU A 216 17.31 6.68 -6.06
C LEU A 216 16.31 7.13 -7.14
N VAL A 217 15.18 7.72 -6.74
CA VAL A 217 14.12 8.16 -7.67
C VAL A 217 14.19 9.66 -7.92
N GLU A 218 14.40 10.45 -6.87
CA GLU A 218 14.49 11.91 -6.97
C GLU A 218 15.84 12.41 -6.44
N PRO A 219 16.39 13.48 -7.05
CA PRO A 219 17.61 14.12 -6.56
C PRO A 219 17.42 14.85 -5.23
N TRP A 220 16.18 15.21 -4.87
CA TRP A 220 15.88 15.78 -3.57
C TRP A 220 14.43 15.58 -3.12
N TYR A 221 14.22 15.77 -1.82
CA TYR A 221 12.91 15.87 -1.19
C TYR A 221 12.82 17.11 -0.31
N ALA A 222 11.76 17.89 -0.46
CA ALA A 222 11.47 19.04 0.40
C ALA A 222 10.47 18.65 1.49
N LEU A 223 10.88 18.76 2.75
CA LEU A 223 10.06 18.48 3.92
C LEU A 223 9.44 19.80 4.41
N VAL A 224 8.14 20.00 4.16
CA VAL A 224 7.47 21.28 4.39
C VAL A 224 6.40 21.16 5.46
N GLY A 225 6.61 21.76 6.62
CA GLY A 225 5.66 21.71 7.73
C GLY A 225 6.13 22.52 8.93
N GLU A 226 5.60 22.19 10.11
CA GLU A 226 6.10 22.77 11.35
C GLU A 226 7.53 22.28 11.63
N ARG A 227 8.39 23.20 12.08
CA ARG A 227 9.83 22.95 12.29
C ARG A 227 10.13 21.69 13.09
N GLU A 228 9.48 21.50 14.23
CA GLU A 228 9.70 20.33 15.09
C GLU A 228 9.30 19.01 14.42
N GLN A 229 8.23 19.01 13.62
CA GLN A 229 7.77 17.82 12.89
C GLN A 229 8.72 17.45 11.75
N VAL A 230 9.21 18.46 11.02
CA VAL A 230 10.20 18.30 9.96
C VAL A 230 11.50 17.71 10.52
N LEU A 231 12.00 18.28 11.62
CA LEU A 231 13.19 17.76 12.30
C LEU A 231 12.95 16.35 12.88
N GLY A 232 11.77 16.09 13.46
CA GLY A 232 11.41 14.78 14.00
C GLY A 232 11.34 13.68 12.94
N LEU A 233 10.81 14.00 11.76
CA LEU A 233 10.84 13.09 10.61
C LEU A 233 12.26 12.92 10.08
N MET A 234 13.03 13.99 9.93
CA MET A 234 14.40 13.87 9.42
C MET A 234 15.27 13.02 10.35
N ARG A 235 15.11 13.14 11.67
CA ARG A 235 15.74 12.23 12.66
C ARG A 235 15.32 10.77 12.42
N ALA A 236 14.04 10.50 12.16
CA ALA A 236 13.56 9.16 11.83
C ALA A 236 14.21 8.59 10.56
N ILE A 237 14.27 9.41 9.49
CA ILE A 237 14.91 9.07 8.21
C ILE A 237 16.40 8.75 8.42
N ILE A 238 17.13 9.60 9.13
CA ILE A 238 18.56 9.39 9.43
C ILE A 238 18.76 8.10 10.21
N CYS A 239 17.98 7.87 11.27
CA CYS A 239 18.10 6.66 12.08
C CYS A 239 17.88 5.40 11.26
N GLN A 240 16.86 5.40 10.39
CA GLN A 240 16.55 4.25 9.55
C GLN A 240 17.62 4.00 8.48
N LEU A 241 18.11 5.06 7.82
CA LEU A 241 19.20 4.96 6.84
C LEU A 241 20.47 4.43 7.50
N ALA A 242 20.84 4.98 8.65
CA ALA A 242 22.03 4.59 9.41
C ALA A 242 21.96 3.15 9.95
N PHE A 243 20.76 2.69 10.30
CA PHE A 243 20.53 1.31 10.74
C PHE A 243 20.66 0.32 9.57
N SER A 244 20.03 0.64 8.43
CA SER A 244 19.88 -0.31 7.32
C SER A 244 21.10 -0.37 6.41
N HIS A 245 21.87 0.72 6.30
CA HIS A 245 23.04 0.85 5.42
C HIS A 245 24.29 1.11 6.25
N GLY A 246 25.41 0.49 5.88
CA GLY A 246 26.69 0.84 6.50
C GLY A 246 27.25 2.17 6.01
N PRO A 247 28.21 2.77 6.73
CA PRO A 247 28.82 4.05 6.36
C PRO A 247 29.66 4.01 5.06
N ASP A 248 30.00 2.80 4.58
CA ASP A 248 30.60 2.52 3.27
C ASP A 248 29.60 2.58 2.11
N HIS A 249 28.31 2.41 2.39
CA HIS A 249 27.25 2.41 1.39
C HIS A 249 26.48 3.73 1.35
N VAL A 250 26.25 4.36 2.51
CA VAL A 250 25.56 5.65 2.64
C VAL A 250 26.36 6.55 3.57
N GLN A 251 26.61 7.77 3.15
CA GLN A 251 27.18 8.84 3.96
C GLN A 251 26.18 9.99 4.07
N MET A 252 26.24 10.74 5.16
CA MET A 252 25.30 11.82 5.44
C MET A 252 26.04 13.09 5.85
N ILE A 253 25.50 14.22 5.43
CA ILE A 253 26.05 15.56 5.65
C ILE A 253 24.93 16.47 6.13
N VAL A 254 25.21 17.30 7.14
CA VAL A 254 24.28 18.37 7.56
C VAL A 254 24.90 19.72 7.22
N VAL A 255 24.09 20.63 6.68
CA VAL A 255 24.41 22.04 6.55
C VAL A 255 23.33 22.82 7.29
N SER A 256 23.66 23.37 8.46
CA SER A 256 22.70 24.04 9.34
C SER A 256 23.34 25.24 10.04
N SER A 257 22.54 26.27 10.30
CA SER A 257 22.92 27.37 11.19
C SER A 257 22.67 27.07 12.68
N ASP A 258 21.91 26.02 12.99
CA ASP A 258 21.55 25.60 14.35
C ASP A 258 22.17 24.23 14.67
N LEU A 259 23.43 24.24 15.12
CA LEU A 259 24.19 23.01 15.37
C LEU A 259 23.65 22.20 16.55
N ASP A 260 22.93 22.82 17.49
CA ASP A 260 22.44 22.13 18.69
C ASP A 260 21.39 21.07 18.32
N GLN A 261 20.61 21.28 17.26
CA GLN A 261 19.67 20.30 16.71
C GLN A 261 20.35 19.04 16.14
N TRP A 262 21.63 19.14 15.82
CA TRP A 262 22.40 18.14 15.10
C TRP A 262 23.56 17.56 15.90
N ASP A 263 23.82 18.04 17.13
CA ASP A 263 24.95 17.57 17.96
C ASP A 263 24.98 16.03 18.12
N TRP A 264 23.80 15.39 18.17
CA TRP A 264 23.66 13.94 18.27
C TRP A 264 24.27 13.16 17.09
N VAL A 265 24.38 13.75 15.89
CA VAL A 265 24.92 13.05 14.70
C VAL A 265 26.42 12.79 14.81
N LYS A 266 27.13 13.47 15.72
CA LYS A 266 28.58 13.28 15.95
C LYS A 266 28.96 11.85 16.34
N TRP A 267 27.98 11.10 16.85
CA TRP A 267 28.13 9.71 17.26
C TRP A 267 28.03 8.75 16.07
N LEU A 268 27.30 9.11 15.02
CA LEU A 268 27.04 8.25 13.88
C LEU A 268 28.27 8.15 12.96
N PRO A 269 28.72 6.95 12.57
CA PRO A 269 29.86 6.80 11.67
C PRO A 269 29.58 7.33 10.26
N HIS A 270 28.30 7.42 9.86
CA HIS A 270 27.84 7.92 8.56
C HIS A 270 28.13 9.41 8.33
N PHE A 271 28.35 10.16 9.41
CA PHE A 271 28.69 11.59 9.36
C PHE A 271 30.20 11.82 9.44
N GLY A 272 31.04 10.79 9.47
CA GLY A 272 32.49 10.93 9.47
C GLY A 272 33.08 11.00 8.06
N ASP A 273 33.86 12.03 7.76
CA ASP A 273 34.66 12.10 6.54
C ASP A 273 35.85 11.12 6.65
N SER A 274 35.99 10.20 5.70
CA SER A 274 37.07 9.22 5.67
C SER A 274 38.43 9.81 5.25
N ARG A 275 38.43 10.98 4.61
CA ARG A 275 39.64 11.67 4.13
C ARG A 275 40.23 12.61 5.18
N ARG A 276 39.43 13.00 6.17
CA ARG A 276 39.79 14.02 7.18
C ARG A 276 39.66 13.46 8.58
N HIS A 277 40.67 13.74 9.39
CA HIS A 277 40.67 13.36 10.80
C HIS A 277 40.85 14.60 11.69
N ASP A 278 40.13 14.62 12.81
CA ASP A 278 40.29 15.55 13.90
C ASP A 278 40.86 14.83 15.15
N ALA A 279 41.00 15.56 16.26
CA ALA A 279 41.54 14.99 17.51
C ALA A 279 40.67 13.87 18.12
N ALA A 280 39.44 13.69 17.66
CA ALA A 280 38.45 12.75 18.15
C ALA A 280 38.01 11.71 17.10
N GLY A 281 38.75 11.54 15.99
CA GLY A 281 38.50 10.55 14.95
C GLY A 281 38.27 11.17 13.57
N ASN A 282 37.38 10.60 12.76
CA ASN A 282 36.99 11.20 11.48
C ASN A 282 36.32 12.56 11.73
N ALA A 283 36.67 13.56 10.93
CA ALA A 283 36.05 14.88 11.00
C ALA A 283 34.55 14.75 10.70
N ARG A 284 33.72 15.45 11.45
CA ARG A 284 32.26 15.37 11.31
C ARG A 284 31.84 16.25 10.13
N MET A 285 31.03 15.70 9.23
CA MET A 285 30.48 16.41 8.07
C MET A 285 29.22 17.20 8.47
N VAL A 286 29.41 18.16 9.36
CA VAL A 286 28.41 19.12 9.80
C VAL A 286 28.99 20.50 9.54
N TYR A 287 28.30 21.29 8.71
CA TYR A 287 28.79 22.57 8.22
C TYR A 287 27.85 23.69 8.65
N THR A 288 28.43 24.86 8.93
CA THR A 288 27.67 26.03 9.42
C THR A 288 27.13 26.92 8.30
N SER A 289 27.64 26.73 7.08
CA SER A 289 27.22 27.50 5.91
C SER A 289 27.38 26.69 4.62
N VAL A 290 26.62 27.05 3.59
CA VAL A 290 26.71 26.41 2.26
C VAL A 290 28.08 26.66 1.63
N ARG A 291 28.68 27.83 1.85
CA ARG A 291 30.04 28.14 1.39
C ARG A 291 31.09 27.17 1.94
N GLU A 292 31.07 26.96 3.25
CA GLU A 292 32.00 26.06 3.93
C GLU A 292 31.84 24.63 3.40
N PHE A 293 30.59 24.16 3.37
CA PHE A 293 30.23 22.87 2.79
C PHE A 293 30.74 22.70 1.34
N ALA A 294 30.45 23.65 0.46
CA ALA A 294 30.82 23.61 -0.94
C ALA A 294 32.35 23.61 -1.14
N ALA A 295 33.08 24.34 -0.30
CA ALA A 295 34.54 24.36 -0.34
C ALA A 295 35.15 23.03 0.13
N GLU A 296 34.64 22.45 1.22
CA GLU A 296 35.18 21.21 1.79
C GLU A 296 34.77 19.96 1.00
N GLN A 297 33.61 19.99 0.35
CA GLN A 297 33.05 18.87 -0.41
C GLN A 297 33.11 19.09 -1.93
N ALA A 298 33.95 20.00 -2.42
CA ALA A 298 34.09 20.29 -3.85
C ALA A 298 34.35 19.03 -4.71
N GLU A 299 35.16 18.09 -4.20
CA GLU A 299 35.44 16.82 -4.89
C GLU A 299 34.22 15.93 -5.09
N LEU A 300 33.20 16.05 -4.22
CA LEU A 300 31.94 15.31 -4.35
C LEU A 300 31.23 15.68 -5.65
N PHE A 301 31.36 16.94 -6.07
CA PHE A 301 30.68 17.51 -7.23
C PHE A 301 31.55 17.51 -8.50
N ALA A 302 32.88 17.62 -8.35
CA ALA A 302 33.82 17.81 -9.47
C ALA A 302 33.96 16.61 -10.44
N GLY A 303 33.38 15.45 -10.14
CA GLY A 303 33.53 14.23 -10.96
C GLY A 303 32.24 13.44 -11.18
N ARG A 304 31.08 13.98 -10.78
CA ARG A 304 29.80 13.29 -10.88
C ARG A 304 28.94 13.91 -11.99
N GLY A 305 28.24 13.04 -12.72
CA GLY A 305 27.25 13.48 -13.72
C GLY A 305 25.94 13.91 -13.07
N SER A 306 24.97 14.27 -13.90
CA SER A 306 23.59 14.54 -13.48
C SER A 306 22.96 13.32 -12.81
N PHE A 307 22.00 13.56 -11.90
CA PHE A 307 21.28 12.48 -11.22
C PHE A 307 20.62 11.55 -12.24
N THR A 308 20.83 10.24 -12.08
CA THR A 308 20.18 9.23 -12.90
C THR A 308 19.20 8.45 -12.02
N PRO A 309 17.88 8.53 -12.26
CA PRO A 309 16.90 7.70 -11.56
C PRO A 309 17.20 6.22 -11.75
N ARG A 310 17.30 5.47 -10.65
CA ARG A 310 17.65 4.04 -10.63
C ARG A 310 16.69 3.29 -9.71
N HIS A 311 15.49 3.02 -10.19
CA HIS A 311 14.57 2.09 -9.53
C HIS A 311 14.47 0.78 -10.31
N ALA A 312 14.44 -0.35 -9.61
CA ALA A 312 14.38 -1.70 -10.17
C ALA A 312 15.49 -2.03 -11.21
N SER A 313 16.61 -1.30 -11.18
CA SER A 313 17.77 -1.61 -12.01
C SER A 313 18.51 -2.81 -11.44
N SER A 314 18.83 -3.78 -12.29
CA SER A 314 19.68 -4.92 -11.93
C SER A 314 21.17 -4.56 -11.84
N SER A 315 21.53 -3.32 -12.19
CA SER A 315 22.91 -2.84 -12.09
C SER A 315 23.25 -2.41 -10.66
N ALA A 316 24.51 -2.61 -10.27
CA ALA A 316 24.99 -2.16 -8.97
C ALA A 316 24.88 -0.63 -8.85
N GLN A 317 24.58 -0.15 -7.64
CA GLN A 317 24.48 1.27 -7.41
C GLN A 317 25.86 1.89 -7.27
N THR A 318 26.10 2.86 -8.14
CA THR A 318 27.35 3.62 -8.22
C THR A 318 27.00 5.08 -8.52
N PRO A 319 27.72 6.05 -7.92
CA PRO A 319 28.84 5.87 -6.99
C PRO A 319 28.39 5.45 -5.58
N THR A 320 29.26 4.72 -4.87
CA THR A 320 29.12 4.45 -3.43
C THR A 320 30.30 5.07 -2.67
N PRO A 321 30.09 5.61 -1.45
CA PRO A 321 28.80 5.72 -0.76
C PRO A 321 27.85 6.73 -1.43
N HIS A 322 26.55 6.41 -1.42
CA HIS A 322 25.50 7.38 -1.77
C HIS A 322 25.47 8.46 -0.70
N THR A 323 25.48 9.74 -1.09
CA THR A 323 25.60 10.86 -0.16
C THR A 323 24.25 11.53 0.04
N VAL A 324 23.78 11.58 1.29
CA VAL A 324 22.57 12.31 1.66
C VAL A 324 22.97 13.65 2.27
N ILE A 325 22.49 14.75 1.71
CA ILE A 325 22.76 16.09 2.21
C ILE A 325 21.48 16.65 2.83
N ILE A 326 21.53 16.95 4.12
CA ILE A 326 20.47 17.61 4.84
C ILE A 326 20.73 19.13 4.77
N ALA A 327 19.90 19.82 3.97
CA ALA A 327 19.89 21.27 3.83
C ALA A 327 18.94 21.87 4.88
N ASP A 328 19.54 22.40 5.95
CA ASP A 328 18.86 22.94 7.11
C ASP A 328 19.18 24.44 7.32
N VAL A 329 19.45 25.13 6.22
CA VAL A 329 19.70 26.57 6.18
C VAL A 329 19.16 27.13 4.88
N ASP A 330 18.36 28.19 4.97
CA ASP A 330 17.85 28.91 3.80
C ASP A 330 18.93 29.89 3.32
N ASP A 331 19.75 29.42 2.38
CA ASP A 331 20.88 30.17 1.81
C ASP A 331 20.84 30.08 0.28
N PRO A 332 20.71 31.20 -0.45
CA PRO A 332 20.70 31.22 -1.92
C PRO A 332 21.94 30.60 -2.56
N GLN A 333 23.05 30.44 -1.82
CA GLN A 333 24.25 29.77 -2.33
C GLN A 333 24.02 28.32 -2.75
N TRP A 334 22.93 27.68 -2.32
CA TRP A 334 22.54 26.37 -2.83
C TRP A 334 22.45 26.34 -4.35
N GLU A 335 22.07 27.44 -5.03
CA GLU A 335 21.98 27.53 -6.49
C GLU A 335 23.33 27.28 -7.20
N TYR A 336 24.46 27.46 -6.50
CA TYR A 336 25.79 27.16 -7.02
C TYR A 336 26.25 25.72 -6.76
N VAL A 337 25.52 24.99 -5.93
CA VAL A 337 25.85 23.63 -5.49
C VAL A 337 24.95 22.61 -6.17
N ILE A 338 23.63 22.87 -6.25
CA ILE A 338 22.65 21.97 -6.82
C ILE A 338 22.07 22.55 -8.11
N SER A 339 21.91 21.71 -9.12
CA SER A 339 21.17 22.01 -10.34
C SER A 339 19.80 21.32 -10.33
N ALA A 340 18.88 21.74 -11.21
CA ALA A 340 17.59 21.08 -11.35
C ALA A 340 17.69 19.59 -11.71
N GLU A 341 18.79 19.20 -12.36
CA GLU A 341 19.09 17.82 -12.75
C GLU A 341 19.72 16.99 -11.61
N GLY A 342 20.07 17.61 -10.47
CA GLY A 342 20.73 16.94 -9.36
C GLY A 342 22.12 16.39 -9.70
N VAL A 343 22.66 15.58 -8.80
CA VAL A 343 24.02 15.01 -8.90
C VAL A 343 23.95 13.51 -8.66
N ASP A 344 24.62 12.71 -9.50
CA ASP A 344 24.58 11.25 -9.39
C ASP A 344 25.07 10.76 -8.02
N GLY A 345 24.37 9.78 -7.44
CA GLY A 345 24.67 9.27 -6.10
C GLY A 345 24.59 10.30 -4.96
N VAL A 346 23.88 11.42 -5.16
CA VAL A 346 23.60 12.42 -4.13
C VAL A 346 22.10 12.67 -4.04
N THR A 347 21.56 12.69 -2.82
CA THR A 347 20.16 13.10 -2.57
C THR A 347 20.12 14.18 -1.52
N PHE A 348 19.36 15.25 -1.77
CA PHE A 348 19.17 16.32 -0.80
C PHE A 348 17.85 16.17 -0.04
N PHE A 349 17.84 16.55 1.22
CA PHE A 349 16.63 16.81 1.99
C PHE A 349 16.62 18.28 2.39
N ASP A 350 15.66 19.03 1.88
CA ASP A 350 15.41 20.40 2.34
C ASP A 350 14.47 20.39 3.55
N LEU A 351 14.88 21.09 4.61
CA LEU A 351 14.09 21.26 5.84
C LEU A 351 13.60 22.70 6.02
N THR A 352 13.90 23.59 5.07
CA THR A 352 13.62 25.03 5.16
C THR A 352 12.28 25.39 4.55
N GLY A 353 11.80 24.61 3.57
CA GLY A 353 10.61 24.91 2.80
C GLY A 353 10.79 26.09 1.84
N SER A 354 12.04 26.45 1.50
CA SER A 354 12.37 27.52 0.56
C SER A 354 11.88 27.18 -0.85
N SER A 355 11.49 28.20 -1.61
CA SER A 355 10.86 28.03 -2.93
C SER A 355 11.74 27.21 -3.87
N MET A 356 13.05 27.43 -3.83
CA MET A 356 14.06 26.69 -4.60
C MET A 356 13.86 25.17 -4.57
N TRP A 357 13.49 24.61 -3.42
CA TRP A 357 13.33 23.17 -3.23
C TRP A 357 11.89 22.70 -3.50
N THR A 358 10.92 23.59 -3.30
CA THR A 358 9.48 23.28 -3.35
C THR A 358 8.81 23.57 -4.69
N ASP A 359 9.52 24.18 -5.64
CA ASP A 359 9.02 24.51 -6.98
C ASP A 359 8.62 23.27 -7.80
N ILE A 360 9.10 22.09 -7.42
CA ILE A 360 8.77 20.80 -8.06
C ILE A 360 7.83 20.01 -7.12
N PRO A 361 6.50 19.98 -7.39
CA PRO A 361 5.52 19.38 -6.49
C PRO A 361 5.75 17.90 -6.21
N GLU A 362 6.30 17.14 -7.17
CA GLU A 362 6.58 15.71 -7.03
C GLU A 362 7.62 15.42 -5.94
N ARG A 363 8.48 16.40 -5.62
CA ARG A 363 9.56 16.31 -4.64
C ARG A 363 9.17 16.81 -3.26
N LYS A 364 7.94 17.30 -3.10
CA LYS A 364 7.46 17.90 -1.86
C LYS A 364 6.71 16.89 -1.01
N LEU A 365 7.09 16.79 0.27
CA LEU A 365 6.32 16.13 1.32
C LEU A 365 5.80 17.21 2.26
N GLN A 366 4.50 17.51 2.19
CA GLN A 366 3.89 18.56 2.99
C GLN A 366 3.18 17.96 4.21
N PHE A 367 3.49 18.47 5.40
CA PHE A 367 2.90 18.06 6.67
C PHE A 367 1.87 19.08 7.15
N ASP A 368 0.78 18.57 7.72
CA ASP A 368 -0.09 19.38 8.57
C ASP A 368 0.29 19.26 10.06
N LYS A 369 -0.38 20.05 10.90
CA LYS A 369 -0.15 20.06 12.36
C LYS A 369 -0.48 18.74 13.05
N THR A 370 -1.20 17.84 12.39
CA THR A 370 -1.54 16.51 12.90
C THR A 370 -0.54 15.44 12.47
N GLY A 371 0.44 15.80 11.63
CA GLY A 371 1.44 14.90 11.10
C GLY A 371 0.96 14.15 9.85
N VAL A 372 -0.13 14.56 9.22
CA VAL A 372 -0.55 14.00 7.94
C VAL A 372 0.35 14.54 6.84
N ILE A 373 0.98 13.61 6.11
CA ILE A 373 1.73 13.88 4.89
C ILE A 373 0.76 13.85 3.72
N GLU A 374 0.67 14.96 2.99
CA GLU A 374 0.10 15.01 1.66
C GLU A 374 1.22 15.07 0.62
N ALA A 375 1.13 14.19 -0.37
CA ALA A 375 2.11 14.11 -1.46
C ALA A 375 1.40 13.67 -2.74
N LEU A 376 2.05 13.90 -3.88
CA LEU A 376 1.55 13.37 -5.16
C LEU A 376 1.64 11.84 -5.15
N PRO A 377 0.58 11.13 -5.57
CA PRO A 377 0.59 9.67 -5.65
C PRO A 377 1.63 9.23 -6.64
N ARG A 378 2.44 8.25 -6.22
CA ARG A 378 3.36 7.56 -7.10
C ARG A 378 2.91 6.12 -7.31
N ASP A 379 3.08 5.66 -8.53
CA ASP A 379 3.00 4.24 -8.84
C ASP A 379 4.06 3.49 -8.03
N ARG A 380 3.69 2.35 -7.46
CA ARG A 380 4.56 1.63 -6.54
C ARG A 380 5.79 1.04 -7.22
N ASP A 381 5.63 0.59 -8.47
CA ASP A 381 6.67 -0.19 -9.15
C ASP A 381 7.60 0.73 -9.96
N THR A 382 7.02 1.77 -10.58
CA THR A 382 7.75 2.74 -11.41
C THR A 382 8.14 4.02 -10.67
N TRP A 383 7.53 4.32 -9.52
CA TRP A 383 7.69 5.57 -8.75
C TRP A 383 7.32 6.86 -9.50
N MET A 384 6.66 6.72 -10.66
CA MET A 384 6.15 7.83 -11.44
C MET A 384 4.89 8.39 -10.80
N VAL A 385 4.72 9.71 -10.89
CA VAL A 385 3.51 10.38 -10.43
C VAL A 385 2.33 9.98 -11.31
N ILE A 386 1.21 9.61 -10.67
CA ILE A 386 0.00 9.12 -11.35
C ILE A 386 -1.17 10.12 -11.32
N ASP A 387 -1.11 11.14 -10.48
CA ASP A 387 -2.12 12.20 -10.38
C ASP A 387 -1.43 13.51 -9.96
N ASP A 388 -1.92 14.63 -10.48
CA ASP A 388 -1.42 15.97 -10.17
C ASP A 388 -2.02 16.53 -8.86
N LYS A 389 -2.96 15.80 -8.24
CA LYS A 389 -3.55 16.15 -6.96
C LYS A 389 -2.89 15.42 -5.81
N ALA A 390 -2.45 16.20 -4.82
CA ALA A 390 -2.00 15.65 -3.55
C ALA A 390 -3.18 14.99 -2.82
N TRP A 391 -2.87 13.88 -2.15
CA TRP A 391 -3.78 13.06 -1.36
C TRP A 391 -3.03 12.62 -0.11
N PHE A 392 -3.78 12.02 0.82
CA PHE A 392 -3.21 11.40 2.00
C PHE A 392 -2.14 10.37 1.60
N PHE A 393 -0.89 10.63 1.96
CA PHE A 393 0.23 9.73 1.71
C PHE A 393 0.52 8.86 2.93
N ALA A 394 0.75 9.49 4.09
CA ALA A 394 1.07 8.80 5.34
C ALA A 394 0.82 9.69 6.56
N LEU A 395 0.68 9.08 7.73
CA LEU A 395 0.96 9.71 9.02
C LEU A 395 2.46 9.63 9.28
N THR A 396 3.08 10.78 9.46
CA THR A 396 4.53 10.92 9.58
C THR A 396 5.10 10.17 10.79
N ASP A 397 6.24 9.52 10.60
CA ASP A 397 7.03 9.04 11.72
C ASP A 397 7.70 10.22 12.42
N GLN A 398 7.84 10.11 13.75
CA GLN A 398 8.44 11.14 14.58
C GLN A 398 9.43 10.51 15.54
N VAL A 399 10.63 11.08 15.61
CA VAL A 399 11.68 10.70 16.57
C VAL A 399 12.12 11.96 17.30
N SER A 400 12.16 11.89 18.63
CA SER A 400 12.68 12.98 19.46
C SER A 400 14.20 13.07 19.38
N ILE A 401 14.77 14.22 19.77
CA ILE A 401 16.23 14.39 19.80
C ILE A 401 16.90 13.38 20.76
N ALA A 402 16.26 13.09 21.89
CA ALA A 402 16.78 12.14 22.88
C ALA A 402 16.80 10.70 22.36
N GLU A 403 15.75 10.25 21.66
CA GLU A 403 15.70 8.92 21.06
C GLU A 403 16.73 8.78 19.92
N ALA A 404 16.90 9.83 19.10
CA ALA A 404 17.91 9.87 18.05
C ALA A 404 19.33 9.81 18.64
N GLU A 405 19.59 10.53 19.73
CA GLU A 405 20.87 10.47 20.42
C GLU A 405 21.14 9.09 21.03
N GLU A 406 20.16 8.47 21.68
CA GLU A 406 20.30 7.11 22.22
C GLU A 406 20.66 6.11 21.11
N PHE A 407 19.94 6.18 19.98
CA PHE A 407 20.22 5.37 18.80
C PHE A 407 21.65 5.61 18.30
N ALA A 408 22.06 6.86 18.16
CA ALA A 408 23.37 7.22 17.63
C ALA A 408 24.52 6.78 18.54
N GLN A 409 24.39 6.94 19.86
CA GLN A 409 25.37 6.47 20.84
C GLN A 409 25.50 4.94 20.83
N LYS A 410 24.40 4.20 20.66
CA LYS A 410 24.43 2.73 20.50
C LYS A 410 25.13 2.32 19.21
N LEU A 411 24.83 3.00 18.10
CA LEU A 411 25.44 2.69 16.79
C LEU A 411 26.94 3.02 16.78
N ALA A 412 27.37 4.08 17.48
CA ALA A 412 28.77 4.53 17.58
C ALA A 412 29.75 3.45 18.09
N GLN A 413 29.22 2.44 18.81
CA GLN A 413 30.00 1.32 19.32
C GLN A 413 30.49 0.39 18.21
N TRP A 414 29.90 0.46 17.02
CA TRP A 414 30.16 -0.45 15.90
C TRP A 414 30.96 0.22 14.79
N ARG A 415 31.83 -0.54 14.13
CA ARG A 415 32.49 -0.20 12.87
C ARG A 415 32.48 -1.42 11.97
N LEU A 416 32.59 -1.24 10.66
CA LEU A 416 32.76 -2.37 9.75
C LEU A 416 34.04 -3.13 10.12
N ALA A 417 33.94 -4.46 10.22
CA ALA A 417 35.10 -5.31 10.44
C ALA A 417 35.92 -5.40 9.14
N GLU A 418 37.23 -5.26 9.26
CA GLU A 418 38.14 -5.62 8.17
C GLU A 418 38.22 -7.16 8.04
N ALA A 419 38.60 -7.65 6.86
CA ALA A 419 38.65 -9.10 6.57
C ALA A 419 39.47 -9.91 7.59
N TYR A 420 40.55 -9.34 8.15
CA TYR A 420 41.36 -9.99 9.17
C TYR A 420 40.68 -10.04 10.55
N GLU A 421 39.88 -9.03 10.90
CA GLU A 421 39.10 -9.00 12.15
C GLU A 421 37.93 -9.98 12.12
N GLU A 422 37.33 -10.21 10.95
CA GLU A 422 36.28 -11.22 10.74
C GLU A 422 36.80 -12.64 11.04
N ILE A 423 38.01 -12.98 10.57
CA ILE A 423 38.63 -14.29 10.85
C ILE A 423 38.86 -14.44 12.35
N GLY A 424 39.41 -13.41 13.01
CA GLY A 424 39.64 -13.41 14.45
C GLY A 424 38.35 -13.59 15.28
N GLN A 425 37.26 -12.93 14.89
CA GLN A 425 35.96 -13.09 15.55
C GLN A 425 35.33 -14.47 15.30
N ARG A 426 35.40 -15.01 14.07
CA ARG A 426 34.91 -16.38 13.77
C ARG A 426 35.65 -17.42 14.60
N VAL A 427 36.99 -17.31 14.71
CA VAL A 427 37.80 -18.22 15.52
C VAL A 427 37.46 -18.10 17.01
N ALA A 428 37.26 -16.88 17.53
CA ALA A 428 36.85 -16.67 18.92
C ALA A 428 35.46 -17.25 19.23
N HIS A 429 34.50 -17.14 18.31
CA HIS A 429 33.17 -17.73 18.47
C HIS A 429 33.15 -19.26 18.35
N ILE A 430 34.02 -19.85 17.53
CA ILE A 430 34.20 -21.30 17.45
C ILE A 430 34.87 -21.84 18.73
N GLY A 431 35.87 -21.12 19.26
CA GLY A 431 36.57 -21.50 20.50
C GLY A 431 35.73 -21.38 21.78
N ALA A 432 34.58 -20.70 21.74
CA ALA A 432 33.70 -20.53 22.89
C ALA A 432 32.57 -21.58 22.98
N ARG A 433 32.52 -22.57 22.07
CA ARG A 433 31.44 -23.58 22.02
C ARG A 433 31.82 -25.00 22.47
N ASP A 434 33.06 -25.24 22.90
CA ASP A 434 33.45 -26.53 23.50
C ASP A 434 34.30 -26.29 24.76
N ILE A 435 33.64 -26.01 25.90
CA ILE A 435 34.04 -26.46 27.24
C ILE A 435 32.78 -26.70 28.09
#